data_AF-A0A1I4I595-F1
#
_entry.id   AF-A0A1I4I595-F1
#
_cell.length_a   1.000
_cell.length_b   1.000
_cell.length_c   1.000
_cell.angle_alpha   90.00
_cell.angle_beta   90.00
_cell.angle_gamma   90.00
#
_symmetry.space_group_name_H-M   'P 1'
#
loop_
_entity.id
_entity.type
_entity.pdbx_description
1 polymer ?
#
loop_
_entity_poly.entity_id
_entity_poly.type
_entity_poly.pdbx_seq_one_letter_code
_entity_poly.pdbx_strand_id
1 'polypeptide(L)'
;MKKFEEEVKKPRTRSLSPLNYKDNLLKELSKAVQENYTKNAQILREHREYIEYLEQELEKSRDSECQANNQASYEYILKCEAEKLLEEKQKQIVALKSQLDSQQSKLLEVPQFVADWYEENKEDLEYQIYLMHVLISKKESTAEMSSIELWFTDEDELNKPLETIFAMKNGYTIAKEKRFYLKNKLTGGYIAQDCYNGTRETYNRHDRTAFAQQEIDSMETGSYEQIEVEK
;
A
#
# COMPACT_ATOMS: atom_id res chain seq x y z
N MET A 1 29.13 35.34 -131.26
CA MET A 1 29.21 34.08 -130.49
C MET A 1 30.48 34.08 -129.64
N LYS A 2 30.37 34.09 -128.31
CA LYS A 2 31.35 33.53 -127.38
C LYS A 2 30.59 33.18 -126.11
N LYS A 3 30.56 31.89 -125.79
CA LYS A 3 29.75 31.25 -124.75
C LYS A 3 30.35 31.56 -123.36
N PHE A 4 29.49 31.86 -122.40
CA PHE A 4 29.78 31.77 -120.97
C PHE A 4 29.51 30.32 -120.53
N GLU A 5 30.53 29.63 -120.04
CA GLU A 5 30.37 28.39 -119.27
C GLU A 5 30.95 28.65 -117.87
N GLU A 6 30.05 28.72 -116.89
CA GLU A 6 30.38 28.84 -115.48
C GLU A 6 30.35 27.42 -114.87
N GLU A 7 31.52 26.86 -114.56
CA GLU A 7 31.64 25.52 -113.98
C GLU A 7 31.23 25.52 -112.50
N VAL A 8 30.03 25.01 -112.21
CA VAL A 8 29.59 24.68 -110.85
C VAL A 8 30.28 23.40 -110.38
N LYS A 9 31.27 23.52 -109.48
CA LYS A 9 31.92 22.36 -108.83
C LYS A 9 30.99 21.67 -107.83
N LYS A 10 30.55 20.44 -108.14
CA LYS A 10 29.89 19.54 -107.19
C LYS A 10 30.88 19.03 -106.12
N PRO A 11 30.48 18.95 -104.82
CA PRO A 11 31.34 18.42 -103.78
C PRO A 11 31.59 16.91 -103.95
N ARG A 12 32.85 16.49 -103.78
CA ARG A 12 33.26 15.08 -103.84
C ARG A 12 32.62 14.27 -102.71
N THR A 13 31.81 13.29 -103.05
CA THR A 13 31.47 12.17 -102.17
C THR A 13 32.70 11.29 -101.96
N ARG A 14 33.24 11.24 -100.72
CA ARG A 14 34.27 10.25 -100.35
C ARG A 14 33.60 8.88 -100.15
N SER A 15 33.89 7.92 -101.03
CA SER A 15 33.53 6.50 -100.84
C SER A 15 34.58 5.81 -99.97
N LEU A 16 34.20 5.27 -98.81
CA LEU A 16 35.05 4.40 -97.97
C LEU A 16 35.15 2.99 -98.60
N SER A 17 36.34 2.37 -98.55
CA SER A 17 36.56 1.02 -99.07
C SER A 17 36.03 -0.07 -98.10
N PRO A 18 35.53 -1.22 -98.61
CA PRO A 18 34.91 -2.27 -97.77
C PRO A 18 35.81 -2.86 -96.67
N LEU A 19 37.14 -2.89 -96.89
CA LEU A 19 38.10 -3.40 -95.90
C LEU A 19 38.19 -2.48 -94.66
N ASN A 20 38.22 -1.16 -94.89
CA ASN A 20 38.32 -0.15 -93.83
C ASN A 20 37.04 -0.08 -92.99
N TYR A 21 35.88 -0.49 -93.53
CA TYR A 21 34.63 -0.56 -92.78
C TYR A 21 34.63 -1.69 -91.73
N LYS A 22 35.13 -2.88 -92.10
CA LYS A 22 35.15 -4.06 -91.21
C LYS A 22 36.09 -3.89 -90.02
N ASP A 23 37.27 -3.32 -90.23
CA ASP A 23 38.26 -3.12 -89.17
C ASP A 23 37.81 -2.05 -88.16
N ASN A 24 37.17 -0.98 -88.64
CA ASN A 24 36.56 0.03 -87.77
C ASN A 24 35.40 -0.56 -86.95
N LEU A 25 34.55 -1.40 -87.57
CA LEU A 25 33.46 -2.08 -86.86
C LEU A 25 33.99 -3.02 -85.76
N LEU A 26 35.05 -3.80 -86.05
CA LEU A 26 35.65 -4.70 -85.07
C LEU A 26 36.26 -3.93 -83.88
N LYS A 27 36.88 -2.78 -84.14
CA LYS A 27 37.42 -1.90 -83.10
C LYS A 27 36.33 -1.32 -82.21
N GLU A 28 35.24 -0.84 -82.78
CA GLU A 28 34.08 -0.34 -82.03
C GLU A 28 33.41 -1.45 -81.20
N LEU A 29 33.25 -2.65 -81.77
CA LEU A 29 32.72 -3.81 -81.04
C LEU A 29 33.64 -4.21 -79.88
N SER A 30 34.96 -4.27 -80.11
CA SER A 30 35.92 -4.60 -79.05
C SER A 30 35.88 -3.58 -77.91
N LYS A 31 35.74 -2.29 -78.24
CA LYS A 31 35.60 -1.21 -77.26
C LYS A 31 34.30 -1.35 -76.46
N ALA A 32 33.17 -1.55 -77.13
CA ALA A 32 31.87 -1.74 -76.47
C ALA A 32 31.86 -2.97 -75.54
N VAL A 33 32.50 -4.06 -75.96
CA VAL A 33 32.66 -5.26 -75.13
C VAL A 33 33.50 -4.97 -73.89
N GLN A 34 34.65 -4.31 -74.04
CA GLN A 34 35.49 -3.90 -72.91
C GLN A 34 34.76 -2.98 -71.94
N GLU A 35 34.06 -1.96 -72.45
CA GLU A 35 33.23 -1.06 -71.64
C GLU A 35 32.15 -1.81 -70.85
N ASN A 36 31.48 -2.78 -71.46
CA ASN A 36 30.50 -3.62 -70.77
C ASN A 36 31.14 -4.47 -69.68
N TYR A 37 32.30 -5.09 -69.94
CA TYR A 37 33.04 -5.83 -68.92
C TYR A 37 33.45 -4.93 -67.75
N THR A 38 33.94 -3.72 -68.01
CA THR A 38 34.33 -2.77 -66.95
C THR A 38 33.12 -2.31 -66.14
N LYS A 39 31.99 -2.00 -66.78
CA LYS A 39 30.74 -1.63 -66.10
C LYS A 39 30.23 -2.78 -65.22
N ASN A 40 30.19 -4.00 -65.74
CA ASN A 40 29.77 -5.17 -64.97
C ASN A 40 30.69 -5.45 -63.78
N ALA A 41 32.00 -5.31 -63.96
CA ALA A 41 32.96 -5.46 -62.86
C ALA A 41 32.80 -4.37 -61.79
N GLN A 42 32.40 -3.16 -62.17
CA GLN A 42 32.09 -2.09 -61.22
C GLN A 42 30.79 -2.37 -60.45
N ILE A 43 29.71 -2.76 -61.14
CA ILE A 43 28.44 -3.15 -60.50
C ILE A 43 28.66 -4.28 -59.48
N LEU A 44 29.45 -5.29 -59.83
CA LEU A 44 29.77 -6.39 -58.91
C LEU A 44 30.56 -5.93 -57.67
N ARG A 45 31.40 -4.89 -57.79
CA ARG A 45 32.11 -4.31 -56.64
C ARG A 45 31.15 -3.53 -55.75
N GLU A 46 30.32 -2.67 -56.34
CA GLU A 46 29.31 -1.90 -55.61
C GLU A 46 28.33 -2.81 -54.87
N HIS A 47 27.87 -3.90 -55.51
CA HIS A 47 27.03 -4.88 -54.85
C HIS A 47 27.74 -5.60 -53.70
N ARG A 48 29.03 -5.93 -53.85
CA ARG A 48 29.81 -6.56 -52.78
C ARG A 48 29.93 -5.62 -51.58
N GLU A 49 30.28 -4.35 -51.81
CA GLU A 49 30.37 -3.34 -50.76
C GLU A 49 29.02 -3.15 -50.04
N TYR A 50 27.92 -3.16 -50.79
CA TYR A 50 26.59 -3.07 -50.20
C TYR A 50 26.19 -4.32 -49.38
N ILE A 51 26.59 -5.52 -49.83
CA ILE A 51 26.38 -6.76 -49.07
C ILE A 51 27.17 -6.70 -47.76
N GLU A 52 28.45 -6.31 -47.81
CA GLU A 52 29.29 -6.17 -46.61
C GLU A 52 28.70 -5.15 -45.61
N TYR A 53 28.16 -4.03 -46.12
CA TYR A 53 27.46 -3.05 -45.29
C TYR A 53 26.21 -3.64 -44.62
N LEU A 54 25.37 -4.38 -45.37
CA LEU A 54 24.17 -5.00 -44.81
C LEU A 54 24.50 -6.09 -43.78
N GLU A 55 25.54 -6.88 -44.02
CA GLU A 55 26.00 -7.89 -43.07
C GLU A 55 26.44 -7.25 -41.75
N GLN A 56 27.19 -6.15 -41.81
CA GLN A 56 27.61 -5.41 -40.63
C GLN A 56 26.42 -4.84 -39.85
N GLU A 57 25.42 -4.30 -40.56
CA GLU A 57 24.25 -3.73 -39.91
C GLU A 57 23.35 -4.80 -39.28
N LEU A 58 23.19 -5.95 -39.94
CA LEU A 58 22.51 -7.12 -39.37
C LEU A 58 23.23 -7.65 -38.13
N GLU A 59 24.56 -7.67 -38.14
CA GLU A 59 25.34 -8.10 -36.98
C GLU A 59 25.12 -7.18 -35.77
N LYS A 60 25.20 -5.85 -35.97
CA LYS A 60 24.89 -4.88 -34.90
C LYS A 60 23.47 -5.05 -34.37
N SER A 61 22.49 -5.25 -35.26
CA SER A 61 21.09 -5.45 -34.87
C SER A 61 20.95 -6.69 -34.00
N ARG A 62 21.55 -7.81 -34.41
CA ARG A 62 21.54 -9.07 -33.67
C ARG A 62 22.19 -8.94 -32.29
N ASP A 63 23.32 -8.25 -32.21
CA ASP A 63 24.02 -8.05 -30.95
C ASP A 63 23.22 -7.15 -30.00
N SER A 64 22.56 -6.12 -30.53
CA SER A 64 21.65 -5.26 -29.77
C SER A 64 20.44 -6.04 -29.23
N GLU A 65 19.83 -6.91 -30.05
CA GLU A 65 18.75 -7.78 -29.62
C GLU A 65 19.20 -8.76 -28.53
N CYS A 66 20.36 -9.37 -28.68
CA CYS A 66 20.95 -10.25 -27.67
C CYS A 66 21.15 -9.53 -26.34
N GLN A 67 21.71 -8.31 -26.39
CA GLN A 67 21.92 -7.48 -25.21
C GLN A 67 20.60 -7.12 -24.53
N ALA A 68 19.59 -6.71 -25.29
CA ALA A 68 18.27 -6.38 -24.78
C ALA A 68 17.60 -7.59 -24.11
N ASN A 69 17.69 -8.77 -24.73
CA ASN A 69 17.13 -10.01 -24.18
C ASN A 69 17.84 -10.42 -22.88
N ASN A 70 19.16 -10.32 -22.85
CA ASN A 70 19.94 -10.60 -21.64
C ASN A 70 19.55 -9.63 -20.52
N GLN A 71 19.45 -8.34 -20.81
CA GLN A 71 19.03 -7.32 -19.84
C GLN A 71 17.62 -7.61 -19.30
N ALA A 72 16.65 -7.88 -20.17
CA ALA A 72 15.29 -8.20 -19.77
C ALA A 72 15.22 -9.45 -18.87
N SER A 73 16.05 -10.45 -19.16
CA SER A 73 16.16 -11.66 -18.32
C SER A 73 16.68 -11.33 -16.92
N TYR A 74 17.73 -10.51 -16.80
CA TYR A 74 18.24 -10.06 -15.50
C TYR A 74 17.20 -9.25 -14.72
N GLU A 75 16.52 -8.31 -15.37
CA GLU A 75 15.45 -7.51 -14.74
C GLU A 75 14.31 -8.39 -14.24
N TYR A 76 13.92 -9.40 -15.01
CA TYR A 76 12.89 -10.36 -14.60
C TYR A 76 13.31 -11.18 -13.37
N ILE A 77 14.55 -11.68 -13.34
CA ILE A 77 15.09 -12.42 -12.19
C ILE A 77 15.08 -11.55 -10.93
N LEU A 78 15.60 -10.32 -11.03
CA LEU A 78 15.63 -9.36 -9.92
C LEU A 78 14.22 -9.05 -9.42
N LYS A 79 13.25 -8.88 -10.32
CA LYS A 79 11.84 -8.69 -9.96
C LYS A 79 11.29 -9.88 -9.19
N CYS A 80 11.55 -11.10 -9.64
CA CYS A 80 11.10 -12.32 -8.96
C CYS A 80 11.70 -12.44 -7.55
N GLU A 81 12.97 -12.07 -7.37
CA GLU A 81 13.63 -12.06 -6.06
C GLU A 81 13.02 -11.00 -5.13
N ALA A 82 12.74 -9.81 -5.65
CA ALA A 82 12.08 -8.74 -4.90
C ALA A 82 10.66 -9.15 -4.45
N GLU A 83 9.90 -9.83 -5.31
CA GLU A 83 8.56 -10.34 -4.98
C GLU A 83 8.61 -11.38 -3.85
N LYS A 84 9.57 -12.31 -3.89
CA LYS A 84 9.78 -13.29 -2.79
C LYS A 84 10.10 -12.62 -1.47
N LEU A 85 11.01 -11.63 -1.50
CA LEU A 85 11.38 -10.88 -0.31
C LEU A 85 10.17 -10.10 0.24
N LEU A 86 9.36 -9.50 -0.63
CA LEU A 86 8.15 -8.79 -0.24
C LEU A 86 7.15 -9.74 0.45
N GLU A 87 6.94 -10.94 -0.09
CA GLU A 87 6.06 -11.94 0.52
C GLU A 87 6.57 -12.36 1.91
N GLU A 88 7.88 -12.58 2.06
CA GLU A 88 8.47 -12.90 3.36
C GLU A 88 8.31 -11.76 4.36
N LYS A 89 8.51 -10.51 3.93
CA LYS A 89 8.29 -9.34 4.78
C LYS A 89 6.83 -9.17 5.18
N GLN A 90 5.88 -9.46 4.28
CA GLN A 90 4.45 -9.47 4.61
C GLN A 90 4.14 -10.53 5.68
N LYS A 91 4.70 -11.73 5.57
CA LYS A 91 4.55 -12.79 6.59
C LYS A 91 5.11 -12.34 7.95
N GLN A 92 6.29 -11.71 7.97
CA GLN A 92 6.89 -11.17 9.19
C GLN A 92 6.01 -10.08 9.81
N ILE A 93 5.45 -9.18 9.02
CA ILE A 93 4.53 -8.13 9.50
C ILE A 93 3.28 -8.75 10.13
N VAL A 94 2.66 -9.74 9.48
CA VAL A 94 1.47 -10.41 10.02
C VAL A 94 1.79 -11.11 11.34
N ALA A 95 2.93 -11.81 11.42
CA ALA A 95 3.35 -12.47 12.65
C ALA A 95 3.59 -11.47 13.80
N LEU A 96 4.26 -10.34 13.52
CA LEU A 96 4.49 -9.29 14.51
C LEU A 96 3.18 -8.62 14.94
N LYS A 97 2.23 -8.40 14.02
CA LYS A 97 0.89 -7.89 14.35
C LYS A 97 0.16 -8.85 15.29
N SER A 98 0.13 -10.14 14.98
CA SER A 98 -0.48 -11.14 15.86
C SER A 98 0.19 -11.19 17.24
N GLN A 99 1.52 -11.04 17.31
CA GLN A 99 2.22 -10.94 18.60
C GLN A 99 1.81 -9.68 19.36
N LEU A 100 1.72 -8.53 18.69
CA LEU A 100 1.29 -7.27 19.30
C LEU A 100 -0.16 -7.34 19.79
N ASP A 101 -1.07 -7.88 18.98
CA ASP A 101 -2.47 -8.08 19.35
C ASP A 101 -2.59 -9.01 20.56
N SER A 102 -1.76 -10.06 20.63
CA SER A 102 -1.70 -10.96 21.80
C SER A 102 -1.16 -10.28 23.07
N GLN A 103 -0.29 -9.28 22.93
CA GLN A 103 0.16 -8.46 24.05
C GLN A 103 -0.90 -7.44 24.44
N GLN A 104 -1.62 -6.84 23.47
CA GLN A 104 -2.70 -5.90 23.74
C GLN A 104 -3.92 -6.57 24.39
N SER A 105 -4.21 -7.83 24.05
CA SER A 105 -5.25 -8.62 24.73
C SER A 105 -4.90 -8.96 26.18
N LYS A 106 -3.66 -8.72 26.63
CA LYS A 106 -3.24 -8.81 28.04
C LYS A 106 -3.22 -7.46 28.75
N LEU A 107 -3.61 -6.37 28.07
CA LEU A 107 -3.69 -5.09 28.73
C LEU A 107 -4.70 -5.17 29.87
N LEU A 108 -4.30 -4.57 30.98
CA LEU A 108 -5.06 -4.50 32.20
C LEU A 108 -6.38 -3.76 31.92
N GLU A 109 -7.52 -4.42 32.16
CA GLU A 109 -8.82 -3.75 32.13
C GLU A 109 -9.05 -3.03 33.46
N VAL A 110 -9.21 -1.70 33.41
CA VAL A 110 -9.45 -0.88 34.61
C VAL A 110 -10.76 -0.09 34.51
N PRO A 111 -11.45 0.17 35.63
CA PRO A 111 -12.62 1.04 35.63
C PRO A 111 -12.30 2.46 35.15
N GLN A 112 -13.27 3.12 34.50
CA GLN A 112 -13.11 4.48 33.98
C GLN A 112 -12.63 5.49 35.05
N PHE A 113 -13.21 5.45 36.26
CA PHE A 113 -12.80 6.38 37.33
C PHE A 113 -11.35 6.17 37.82
N VAL A 114 -10.81 4.96 37.65
CA VAL A 114 -9.38 4.66 37.94
C VAL A 114 -8.49 5.22 36.83
N ALA A 115 -8.91 5.06 35.58
CA ALA A 115 -8.23 5.66 34.43
C ALA A 115 -8.18 7.19 34.52
N ASP A 116 -9.32 7.83 34.83
CA ASP A 116 -9.43 9.28 34.96
C ASP A 116 -8.49 9.80 36.05
N TRP A 117 -8.51 9.17 37.24
CA TRP A 117 -7.58 9.52 38.31
C TRP A 117 -6.12 9.31 37.90
N TYR A 118 -5.80 8.21 37.24
CA TYR A 118 -4.43 7.93 36.80
C TYR A 118 -3.93 8.99 35.82
N GLU A 119 -4.71 9.37 34.80
CA GLU A 119 -4.29 10.37 33.81
C GLU A 119 -4.09 11.77 34.40
N GLU A 120 -4.88 12.13 35.41
CA GLU A 120 -4.72 13.38 36.16
C GLU A 120 -3.45 13.41 37.01
N ASN A 121 -3.00 12.24 37.48
CA ASN A 121 -1.94 12.10 38.48
C ASN A 121 -0.65 11.44 37.97
N LYS A 122 -0.60 11.01 36.70
CA LYS A 122 0.51 10.20 36.13
C LYS A 122 1.88 10.89 36.17
N GLU A 123 1.92 12.21 36.12
CA GLU A 123 3.15 13.01 36.12
C GLU A 123 3.86 13.01 37.49
N ASP A 124 3.12 12.79 38.58
CA ASP A 124 3.64 12.74 39.96
C ASP A 124 2.98 11.62 40.77
N LEU A 125 2.93 10.43 40.17
CA LEU A 125 2.13 9.32 40.67
C LEU A 125 2.53 8.88 42.10
N GLU A 126 3.82 8.91 42.42
CA GLU A 126 4.32 8.50 43.74
C GLU A 126 3.81 9.41 44.86
N TYR A 127 3.86 10.73 44.64
CA TYR A 127 3.36 11.71 45.61
C TYR A 127 1.83 11.66 45.71
N GLN A 128 1.13 11.49 44.59
CA GLN A 128 -0.34 11.45 44.58
C GLN A 128 -0.87 10.19 45.28
N ILE A 129 -0.21 9.04 45.11
CA ILE A 129 -0.53 7.83 45.89
C ILE A 129 -0.28 8.07 47.38
N TYR A 130 0.85 8.68 47.76
CA TYR A 130 1.14 9.01 49.16
C TYR A 130 0.07 9.94 49.76
N LEU A 131 -0.28 11.02 49.06
CA LEU A 131 -1.30 11.96 49.48
C LEU A 131 -2.66 11.28 49.67
N MET A 132 -3.04 10.40 48.75
CA MET A 132 -4.30 9.66 48.85
C MET A 132 -4.37 8.84 50.14
N HIS A 133 -3.33 8.09 50.48
CA HIS A 133 -3.28 7.33 51.74
C HIS A 133 -3.38 8.24 52.96
N VAL A 134 -2.73 9.41 52.94
CA VAL A 134 -2.83 10.39 54.02
C VAL A 134 -4.26 10.95 54.13
N LEU A 135 -4.93 11.22 53.02
CA LEU A 135 -6.31 11.72 53.02
C LEU A 135 -7.30 10.66 53.54
N ILE A 136 -7.19 9.42 53.05
CA ILE A 136 -8.01 8.28 53.51
C ILE A 136 -7.87 8.10 55.02
N SER A 137 -6.64 8.15 55.56
CA SER A 137 -6.39 7.95 56.99
C SER A 137 -7.06 8.98 57.90
N LYS A 138 -7.50 10.13 57.36
CA LYS A 138 -8.18 11.20 58.11
C LYS A 138 -9.70 11.09 58.06
N LYS A 139 -10.27 10.20 57.25
CA LYS A 139 -11.72 10.02 57.10
C LYS A 139 -12.22 9.05 58.16
N GLU A 140 -13.32 9.41 58.82
CA GLU A 140 -13.90 8.61 59.90
C GLU A 140 -14.88 7.54 59.39
N SER A 141 -15.33 7.67 58.14
CA SER A 141 -16.30 6.76 57.52
C SER A 141 -16.04 6.58 56.02
N THR A 142 -16.36 5.39 55.52
CA THR A 142 -16.39 5.08 54.08
C THR A 142 -17.42 5.92 53.31
N ALA A 143 -18.45 6.45 54.00
CA ALA A 143 -19.43 7.35 53.38
C ALA A 143 -18.84 8.69 52.91
N GLU A 144 -17.67 9.07 53.43
CA GLU A 144 -16.94 10.29 53.06
C GLU A 144 -15.92 10.05 51.94
N MET A 145 -15.76 8.80 51.50
CA MET A 145 -14.77 8.41 50.50
C MET A 145 -15.35 8.51 49.09
N SER A 146 -14.53 9.00 48.16
CA SER A 146 -14.80 8.98 46.72
C SER A 146 -14.62 7.57 46.16
N SER A 147 -15.12 7.33 44.95
CA SER A 147 -15.04 6.02 44.28
C SER A 147 -13.60 5.51 44.13
N ILE A 148 -12.64 6.41 43.87
CA ILE A 148 -11.22 6.04 43.78
C ILE A 148 -10.63 5.70 45.16
N GLU A 149 -10.98 6.44 46.20
CA GLU A 149 -10.50 6.16 47.56
C GLU A 149 -11.05 4.84 48.07
N LEU A 150 -12.35 4.59 47.86
CA LEU A 150 -12.98 3.30 48.17
C LEU A 150 -12.27 2.16 47.44
N TRP A 151 -11.97 2.34 46.15
CA TRP A 151 -11.25 1.36 45.35
C TRP A 151 -9.82 1.11 45.87
N PHE A 152 -9.12 2.13 46.37
CA PHE A 152 -7.79 1.97 47.00
C PHE A 152 -7.84 1.27 48.37
N THR A 153 -8.96 1.37 49.08
CA THR A 153 -9.16 0.75 50.40
C THR A 153 -9.90 -0.58 50.36
N ASP A 154 -10.40 -0.96 49.19
CA ASP A 154 -11.18 -2.18 49.02
C ASP A 154 -10.34 -3.40 49.44
N GLU A 155 -10.90 -4.21 50.35
CA GLU A 155 -10.22 -5.40 50.87
C GLU A 155 -10.30 -6.59 49.90
N ASP A 156 -11.04 -6.44 48.80
CA ASP A 156 -11.11 -7.46 47.75
C ASP A 156 -9.72 -7.69 47.14
N GLU A 157 -9.15 -8.89 47.37
CA GLU A 157 -7.83 -9.33 46.89
C GLU A 157 -7.64 -9.26 45.35
N LEU A 158 -8.73 -8.98 44.62
CA LEU A 158 -8.79 -8.97 43.17
C LEU A 158 -8.33 -7.64 42.54
N ASN A 159 -8.51 -6.49 43.20
CA ASN A 159 -8.26 -5.20 42.55
C ASN A 159 -6.81 -4.71 42.67
N LYS A 160 -6.09 -5.13 43.73
CA LYS A 160 -4.67 -4.84 44.03
C LYS A 160 -4.26 -3.44 43.57
N PRO A 161 -4.78 -2.37 44.19
CA PRO A 161 -4.83 -1.04 43.60
C PRO A 161 -3.44 -0.49 43.26
N LEU A 162 -2.45 -0.72 44.12
CA LEU A 162 -1.07 -0.34 43.86
C LEU A 162 -0.47 -1.10 42.66
N GLU A 163 -0.58 -2.44 42.63
CA GLU A 163 -0.09 -3.25 41.50
C GLU A 163 -0.74 -2.84 40.19
N THR A 164 -2.05 -2.60 40.21
CA THR A 164 -2.85 -2.16 39.06
C THR A 164 -2.40 -0.78 38.55
N ILE A 165 -2.31 0.22 39.42
CA ILE A 165 -1.84 1.57 39.07
C ILE A 165 -0.41 1.57 38.53
N PHE A 166 0.48 0.73 39.08
CA PHE A 166 1.83 0.56 38.53
C PHE A 166 1.82 -0.12 37.15
N ALA A 167 0.99 -1.14 36.96
CA ALA A 167 0.85 -1.85 35.70
C ALA A 167 0.25 -0.97 34.59
N MET A 168 -0.61 0.00 34.92
CA MET A 168 -1.17 0.98 33.98
C MET A 168 -0.10 1.80 33.25
N LYS A 169 1.13 1.93 33.78
CA LYS A 169 2.28 2.54 33.07
C LYS A 169 2.63 1.83 31.77
N ASN A 170 2.32 0.54 31.65
CA ASN A 170 2.57 -0.27 30.46
C ASN A 170 1.39 -0.24 29.46
N GLY A 171 0.40 0.64 29.70
CA GLY A 171 -0.86 0.70 28.97
C GLY A 171 -1.96 -0.10 29.65
N TYR A 172 -3.20 0.31 29.44
CA TYR A 172 -4.40 -0.31 29.97
C TYR A 172 -5.58 -0.07 29.02
N THR A 173 -6.63 -0.87 29.17
CA THR A 173 -7.92 -0.66 28.50
C THR A 173 -8.96 -0.31 29.54
N ILE A 174 -9.94 0.51 29.16
CA ILE A 174 -11.03 0.84 30.06
C ILE A 174 -12.07 -0.28 29.99
N ALA A 175 -12.36 -0.89 31.14
CA ALA A 175 -13.44 -1.84 31.29
C ALA A 175 -14.75 -1.16 30.87
N LYS A 176 -15.44 -1.72 29.88
CA LYS A 176 -16.76 -1.20 29.47
C LYS A 176 -17.70 -1.30 30.68
N GLU A 177 -18.22 -0.16 31.12
CA GLU A 177 -19.20 -0.11 32.21
C GLU A 177 -20.35 -1.09 31.93
N LYS A 178 -20.54 -2.04 32.86
CA LYS A 178 -21.65 -2.98 32.83
C LYS A 178 -22.93 -2.20 33.09
N ARG A 179 -23.87 -2.30 32.16
CA ARG A 179 -25.20 -1.71 32.31
C ARG A 179 -26.23 -2.81 32.43
N PHE A 180 -27.27 -2.55 33.20
CA PHE A 180 -28.34 -3.50 33.45
C PHE A 180 -29.69 -2.90 33.09
N TYR A 181 -30.55 -3.72 32.49
CA TYR A 181 -31.98 -3.45 32.47
C TYR A 181 -32.59 -3.94 33.77
N LEU A 182 -33.41 -3.11 34.41
CA LEU A 182 -34.17 -3.48 35.60
C LEU A 182 -35.55 -3.97 35.20
N LYS A 183 -35.89 -5.22 35.52
CA LYS A 183 -37.19 -5.83 35.25
C LYS A 183 -37.92 -6.18 36.54
N ASN A 184 -39.16 -5.75 36.69
CA ASN A 184 -39.93 -6.01 37.90
C ASN A 184 -40.33 -7.50 37.95
N LYS A 185 -40.08 -8.15 39.09
CA LYS A 185 -40.36 -9.58 39.28
C LYS A 185 -41.86 -9.91 39.32
N LEU A 186 -42.71 -8.95 39.71
CA LEU A 186 -44.15 -9.16 39.89
C LEU A 186 -44.95 -8.81 38.64
N THR A 187 -44.68 -7.65 38.04
CA THR A 187 -45.41 -7.11 36.89
C THR A 187 -44.76 -7.46 35.56
N GLY A 188 -43.46 -7.77 35.55
CA GLY A 188 -42.68 -8.07 34.35
C GLY A 188 -42.31 -6.85 33.50
N GLY A 189 -42.64 -5.63 33.96
CA GLY A 189 -42.26 -4.38 33.29
C GLY A 189 -40.80 -4.01 33.50
N TYR A 190 -40.27 -3.15 32.65
CA TYR A 190 -38.92 -2.60 32.71
C TYR A 190 -38.92 -1.17 33.22
N ILE A 191 -37.85 -0.74 33.88
CA ILE A 191 -37.67 0.67 34.20
C ILE A 191 -37.18 1.45 32.98
N ALA A 192 -37.79 2.61 32.75
CA ALA A 192 -37.38 3.62 31.79
C ALA A 192 -37.23 4.96 32.50
N GLN A 193 -36.23 5.74 32.10
CA GLN A 193 -36.06 7.10 32.59
C GLN A 193 -37.13 8.01 31.96
N ASP A 194 -37.81 8.80 32.79
CA ASP A 194 -38.84 9.75 32.37
C ASP A 194 -38.38 11.17 32.68
N CYS A 195 -38.49 12.04 31.68
CA CYS A 195 -38.14 13.46 31.78
C CYS A 195 -38.95 14.26 32.80
N TYR A 196 -40.09 13.76 33.29
CA TYR A 196 -40.93 14.46 34.27
C TYR A 196 -40.94 13.83 35.67
N ASN A 197 -40.89 12.50 35.76
CA ASN A 197 -41.09 11.77 37.01
C ASN A 197 -39.84 11.00 37.49
N GLY A 198 -38.68 11.23 36.84
CA GLY A 198 -37.43 10.52 37.14
C GLY A 198 -37.40 9.14 36.48
N THR A 199 -38.28 8.23 36.90
CA THR A 199 -38.39 6.89 36.33
C THR A 199 -39.85 6.44 36.21
N ARG A 200 -40.14 5.61 35.21
CA ARG A 200 -41.45 4.98 35.00
C ARG A 200 -41.30 3.52 34.60
N GLU A 201 -42.33 2.74 34.85
CA GLU A 201 -42.40 1.37 34.35
C GLU A 201 -42.93 1.33 32.91
N THR A 202 -42.28 0.55 32.04
CA THR A 202 -42.65 0.35 30.64
C THR A 202 -42.63 -1.13 30.27
N TYR A 203 -43.55 -1.55 29.42
CA TYR A 203 -43.56 -2.91 28.86
C TYR A 203 -42.88 -2.97 27.48
N ASN A 204 -42.54 -1.81 26.92
CA ASN A 204 -41.88 -1.72 25.63
C ASN A 204 -40.37 -1.90 25.80
N ARG A 205 -39.81 -2.93 25.15
CA ARG A 205 -38.36 -3.21 25.18
C ARG A 205 -37.51 -2.14 24.50
N HIS A 206 -38.09 -1.26 23.69
CA HIS A 206 -37.37 -0.17 23.06
C HIS A 206 -37.23 1.06 23.96
N ASP A 207 -38.12 1.22 24.94
CA ASP A 207 -38.15 2.38 25.81
C ASP A 207 -37.41 2.15 27.14
N ARG A 208 -36.98 0.91 27.42
CA ARG A 208 -36.25 0.57 28.65
C ARG A 208 -34.89 1.23 28.70
N THR A 209 -34.52 1.73 29.87
CA THR A 209 -33.24 2.39 30.10
C THR A 209 -32.26 1.41 30.73
N ALA A 210 -31.01 1.47 30.29
CA ALA A 210 -29.92 0.68 30.87
C ALA A 210 -29.19 1.54 31.90
N PHE A 211 -29.15 1.06 33.14
CA PHE A 211 -28.56 1.76 34.29
C PHE A 211 -27.20 1.16 34.65
N ALA A 212 -26.27 2.00 35.10
CA ALA A 212 -25.01 1.57 35.69
C ALA A 212 -25.24 1.03 37.12
N GLN A 213 -24.35 0.18 37.63
CA GLN A 213 -24.53 -0.42 38.96
C GLN A 213 -24.65 0.63 40.07
N GLN A 214 -23.84 1.70 40.01
CA GLN A 214 -23.89 2.80 40.97
C GLN A 214 -25.25 3.52 40.98
N GLU A 215 -25.90 3.66 39.81
CA GLU A 215 -27.23 4.25 39.71
C GLU A 215 -28.27 3.34 40.38
N ILE A 216 -28.15 2.02 40.19
CA ILE A 216 -29.04 1.02 40.79
C ILE A 216 -28.90 0.99 42.31
N ASP A 217 -27.67 1.06 42.82
CA ASP A 217 -27.37 1.05 44.26
C ASP A 217 -27.95 2.28 44.98
N SER A 218 -28.15 3.39 44.25
CA SER A 218 -28.81 4.60 44.74
C SER A 218 -30.35 4.54 44.70
N MET A 219 -30.93 3.48 44.11
CA MET A 219 -32.38 3.33 43.94
C MET A 219 -32.95 2.24 44.88
N GLU A 220 -34.24 2.36 45.27
CA GLU A 220 -34.96 1.29 45.96
C GLU A 220 -35.46 0.22 44.97
N THR A 221 -34.57 -0.63 44.47
CA THR A 221 -34.88 -1.62 43.39
C THR A 221 -35.08 -3.06 43.87
N GLY A 222 -35.38 -3.29 45.15
CA GLY A 222 -35.47 -4.65 45.73
C GLY A 222 -36.47 -5.59 45.05
N SER A 223 -37.48 -5.06 44.36
CA SER A 223 -38.48 -5.80 43.59
C SER A 223 -38.08 -6.10 42.13
N TYR A 224 -36.92 -5.63 41.68
CA TYR A 224 -36.45 -5.76 40.31
C TYR A 224 -35.32 -6.81 40.18
N GLU A 225 -35.31 -7.53 39.07
CA GLU A 225 -34.18 -8.35 38.60
C GLU A 225 -33.29 -7.52 37.67
N GLN A 226 -31.97 -7.67 37.80
CA GLN A 226 -30.98 -7.04 36.93
C GLN A 226 -30.70 -7.98 35.74
N ILE A 227 -30.76 -7.44 34.53
CA ILE A 227 -30.45 -8.17 33.29
C ILE A 227 -29.29 -7.45 32.62
N GLU A 228 -28.11 -8.09 32.56
CA GLU A 228 -26.91 -7.53 31.93
C GLU A 228 -27.16 -7.25 30.45
N VAL A 229 -26.76 -6.06 30.00
CA VAL A 229 -26.86 -5.68 28.59
C VAL A 229 -25.72 -6.31 27.81
N GLU A 230 -26.01 -7.38 27.06
CA GLU A 230 -25.08 -7.95 26.09
C GLU A 230 -24.81 -6.91 24.98
N LYS A 231 -23.53 -6.57 24.78
CA LYS A 231 -23.06 -5.67 23.71
C LYS A 231 -22.57 -6.44 22.51
#